data_AF-A0A517SHH0-F1
#
_entry.id   AF-A0A517SHH0-F1
#
_cell.length_a   1.000
_cell.length_b   1.000
_cell.length_c   1.000
_cell.angle_alpha   90.00
_cell.angle_beta   90.00
_cell.angle_gamma   90.00
#
_symmetry.space_group_name_H-M   'P 1'
#
loop_
_entity.id
_entity.type
_entity.pdbx_description
1 polymer ?
#
loop_
_entity_poly.entity_id
_entity_poly.type
_entity_poly.pdbx_seq_one_letter_code
_entity_poly.pdbx_strand_id
1 'polypeptide(L)'
;MHKDKAIMSFRVVGRSLVVWAVLSIMSPVPPTVAQGPDRSPQLDEWGGWTDVKGRKTGWFHLESRAGRTFLVTPGGNGFVALGVNHLNAIKGHGPGEPDLFQTKYRGDWAPFVTELTRQFDDWGFNTVDDGVPLLRSRLPYFASRDLVRTSKYYQPPGSPRAWEFPDVFDPQVAMRLERDVELYCREHRDNPNLIAYYWTDTPTWDIQKTRQFRKTDWVSEVRRLPASAPGKRRYAEFLRQRYDNDLARVSRAYDLGNGVKSVDDLAATDFRGIDLGRYDVARDDEAFLGVIAETYYGLVGRAMRQNDPHHLIFGEKYLLGDIPPQVLSAALPFVDAIAVQPGDGYIPIYTPGDVLPRQELAELRTQSGKPLMICDHQIGFPTERYPRSIWPYHQRADAAEAAAATEQFVRDAFARPEVIGYMRCQYIDRFTTFRDAVKLGLIRDDGSPREELVGASRAANAAVKETLHMQLTSPSK
;
A
#
# COMPACT_ATOMS: atom_id res chain seq x y z
N MET A 1 -19.59 -27.36 68.94
CA MET A 1 -20.14 -26.41 69.93
C MET A 1 -21.24 -25.61 69.26
N HIS A 2 -22.47 -25.79 69.75
CA HIS A 2 -23.62 -24.87 69.78
C HIS A 2 -24.20 -24.38 68.42
N LYS A 3 -25.40 -24.86 68.00
CA LYS A 3 -26.77 -24.53 68.50
C LYS A 3 -27.25 -23.21 67.88
N ASP A 4 -28.49 -22.98 67.40
CA ASP A 4 -29.84 -23.54 67.59
C ASP A 4 -30.72 -23.14 66.37
N LYS A 5 -31.63 -23.99 65.82
CA LYS A 5 -33.09 -24.17 66.11
C LYS A 5 -33.91 -22.86 66.04
N ALA A 6 -35.09 -22.76 65.41
CA ALA A 6 -36.28 -23.63 65.40
C ALA A 6 -37.11 -23.43 64.10
N ILE A 7 -37.62 -24.47 63.41
CA ILE A 7 -38.92 -25.19 63.55
C ILE A 7 -40.19 -24.33 63.40
N MET A 8 -40.93 -24.51 62.30
CA MET A 8 -42.31 -25.03 62.34
C MET A 8 -42.80 -25.57 60.98
N SER A 9 -43.40 -26.76 61.05
CA SER A 9 -44.07 -27.59 60.04
C SER A 9 -45.34 -26.93 59.47
N PHE A 10 -45.85 -27.25 58.27
CA PHE A 10 -46.54 -28.51 57.94
C PHE A 10 -46.86 -28.70 56.44
N ARG A 11 -46.93 -29.99 56.08
CA ARG A 11 -47.80 -30.67 55.09
C ARG A 11 -47.55 -30.54 53.58
N VAL A 12 -46.79 -31.55 53.13
CA VAL A 12 -46.78 -32.30 51.86
C VAL A 12 -48.11 -32.36 51.11
N VAL A 13 -48.11 -32.03 49.81
CA VAL A 13 -48.52 -32.88 48.67
C VAL A 13 -47.81 -32.37 47.40
N GLY A 14 -47.14 -33.25 46.64
CA GLY A 14 -46.59 -32.94 45.31
C GLY A 14 -45.18 -33.48 45.07
N ARG A 15 -45.05 -34.78 44.80
CA ARG A 15 -43.79 -35.41 44.40
C ARG A 15 -43.54 -35.18 42.91
N SER A 16 -42.60 -34.32 42.58
CA SER A 16 -41.88 -34.35 41.30
C SER A 16 -40.40 -34.49 41.60
N LEU A 17 -39.85 -35.68 41.34
CA LEU A 17 -38.42 -35.93 41.39
C LEU A 17 -37.73 -35.09 40.30
N VAL A 18 -36.92 -34.13 40.72
CA VAL A 18 -35.90 -33.53 39.85
C VAL A 18 -34.65 -34.39 39.98
N VAL A 19 -34.45 -35.30 39.03
CA VAL A 19 -33.20 -36.03 38.85
C VAL A 19 -32.24 -35.10 38.12
N TRP A 20 -31.16 -34.71 38.78
CA TRP A 20 -30.01 -34.07 38.14
C TRP A 20 -29.26 -35.12 37.32
N ALA A 21 -29.62 -35.25 36.05
CA ALA A 21 -28.82 -36.00 35.08
C ALA A 21 -27.70 -35.07 34.59
N VAL A 22 -26.45 -35.44 34.86
CA VAL A 22 -25.28 -34.89 34.18
C VAL A 22 -25.35 -35.38 32.74
N LEU A 23 -25.89 -34.55 31.83
CA LEU A 23 -25.78 -34.76 30.40
C LEU A 23 -24.37 -34.34 29.96
N SER A 24 -23.46 -35.29 29.83
CA SER A 24 -22.29 -35.13 28.95
C SER A 24 -22.81 -35.03 27.52
N ILE A 25 -22.95 -33.80 27.03
CA ILE A 25 -23.12 -33.55 25.60
C ILE A 25 -21.75 -33.81 24.96
N MET A 26 -21.57 -35.01 24.40
CA MET A 26 -20.47 -35.23 23.47
C MET A 26 -20.77 -34.37 22.25
N SER A 27 -20.02 -33.28 22.08
CA SER A 27 -20.00 -32.55 20.81
C SER A 27 -19.68 -33.54 19.69
N PRO A 28 -20.41 -33.52 18.56
CA PRO A 28 -20.05 -34.36 17.43
C PRO A 28 -18.64 -33.98 16.98
N VAL A 29 -17.74 -34.96 17.00
CA VAL A 29 -16.44 -34.85 16.32
C VAL A 29 -16.76 -34.55 14.86
N PRO A 30 -16.26 -33.44 14.27
CA PRO A 30 -16.47 -33.19 12.85
C PRO A 30 -15.93 -34.40 12.07
N PRO A 31 -16.60 -34.81 10.97
CA PRO A 31 -16.10 -35.93 10.17
C PRO A 31 -14.67 -35.61 9.76
N THR A 32 -13.76 -36.52 10.08
CA THR A 32 -12.37 -36.46 9.62
C THR A 32 -12.44 -36.38 8.10
N VAL A 33 -12.10 -35.22 7.55
CA VAL A 33 -11.90 -35.07 6.11
C VAL A 33 -10.80 -36.07 5.77
N ALA A 34 -11.15 -37.12 5.05
CA ALA A 34 -10.17 -38.03 4.49
C ALA A 34 -9.20 -37.17 3.68
N GLN A 35 -7.95 -37.09 4.13
CA GLN A 35 -6.88 -36.47 3.36
C GLN A 35 -6.74 -37.30 2.08
N GLY A 36 -7.28 -36.77 0.98
CA GLY A 36 -6.95 -37.25 -0.35
C GLY A 36 -5.44 -37.15 -0.57
N PRO A 37 -4.89 -37.86 -1.57
CA PRO A 37 -3.45 -37.85 -1.80
C PRO A 37 -2.96 -36.40 -1.94
N ASP A 38 -2.00 -36.05 -1.09
CA ASP A 38 -1.27 -34.79 -1.09
C ASP A 38 -0.72 -34.53 -2.51
N ARG A 39 -1.47 -33.74 -3.28
CA ARG A 39 -1.05 -33.23 -4.57
C ARG A 39 -1.08 -31.72 -4.44
N SER A 40 -0.03 -31.18 -3.83
CA SER A 40 0.34 -29.79 -4.03
C SER A 40 0.21 -29.43 -5.52
N PRO A 41 -0.46 -28.32 -5.87
CA PRO A 41 -0.73 -27.99 -7.26
C PRO A 41 0.58 -27.79 -8.03
N GLN A 42 0.61 -28.27 -9.28
CA GLN A 42 1.77 -28.04 -10.16
C GLN A 42 1.86 -26.56 -10.52
N LEU A 43 3.05 -25.98 -10.36
CA LEU A 43 3.33 -24.57 -10.64
C LEU A 43 4.14 -24.41 -11.94
N ASP A 44 3.95 -23.29 -12.63
CA ASP A 44 4.82 -22.87 -13.73
C ASP A 44 6.10 -22.16 -13.21
N GLU A 45 6.96 -21.72 -14.13
CA GLU A 45 8.24 -21.08 -13.79
C GLU A 45 8.11 -19.75 -13.01
N TRP A 46 6.93 -19.13 -13.02
CA TRP A 46 6.61 -17.93 -12.24
C TRP A 46 5.88 -18.24 -10.94
N GLY A 47 5.58 -19.51 -10.64
CA GLY A 47 4.82 -19.91 -9.46
C GLY A 47 3.29 -19.85 -9.64
N GLY A 48 2.80 -19.79 -10.87
CA GLY A 48 1.36 -19.84 -11.18
C GLY A 48 0.80 -21.26 -11.27
N TRP A 49 -0.43 -21.47 -10.84
CA TRP A 49 -1.09 -22.78 -10.83
C TRP A 49 -1.45 -23.27 -12.22
N THR A 50 -0.81 -24.34 -12.67
CA THR A 50 -0.95 -24.87 -14.04
C THR A 50 -2.34 -25.43 -14.35
N ASP A 51 -3.16 -25.73 -13.36
CA ASP A 51 -4.56 -26.14 -13.51
C ASP A 51 -5.56 -24.96 -13.48
N VAL A 52 -5.11 -23.76 -13.09
CA VAL A 52 -5.88 -22.51 -13.19
C VAL A 52 -5.51 -21.80 -14.48
N LYS A 53 -6.20 -22.10 -15.58
CA LYS A 53 -5.90 -21.51 -16.90
C LYS A 53 -6.44 -20.10 -17.07
N GLY A 54 -5.60 -19.18 -17.53
CA GLY A 54 -5.94 -17.87 -18.11
C GLY A 54 -5.41 -17.75 -19.54
N ARG A 55 -5.40 -16.54 -20.10
CA ARG A 55 -4.80 -16.32 -21.43
C ARG A 55 -3.28 -16.29 -21.34
N LYS A 56 -2.60 -16.91 -22.30
CA LYS A 56 -1.13 -16.83 -22.42
C LYS A 56 -0.76 -15.59 -23.25
N THR A 57 -0.31 -14.53 -22.59
CA THR A 57 0.06 -13.26 -23.25
C THR A 57 1.57 -13.04 -23.35
N GLY A 58 2.38 -13.83 -22.62
CA GLY A 58 3.81 -13.56 -22.44
C GLY A 58 4.13 -12.54 -21.36
N TRP A 59 3.12 -11.98 -20.68
CA TRP A 59 3.27 -10.95 -19.65
C TRP A 59 2.30 -11.19 -18.49
N PHE A 60 2.66 -10.70 -17.29
CA PHE A 60 1.70 -10.66 -16.20
C PHE A 60 0.51 -9.78 -16.57
N HIS A 61 -0.70 -10.25 -16.29
CA HIS A 61 -1.93 -9.49 -16.53
C HIS A 61 -3.01 -9.88 -15.52
N LEU A 62 -4.15 -9.21 -15.58
CA LEU A 62 -5.28 -9.45 -14.69
C LEU A 62 -6.40 -10.18 -15.42
N GLU A 63 -7.00 -11.15 -14.75
CA GLU A 63 -8.25 -11.77 -15.16
C GLU A 63 -9.23 -11.86 -13.98
N SER A 64 -10.50 -12.05 -14.28
CA SER A 64 -11.54 -12.23 -13.27
C SER A 64 -12.31 -13.52 -13.49
N ARG A 65 -12.58 -14.25 -12.41
CA ARG A 65 -13.36 -15.49 -12.40
C ARG A 65 -14.23 -15.51 -11.15
N ALA A 66 -15.52 -15.83 -11.32
CA ALA A 66 -16.49 -15.93 -10.21
C ALA A 66 -16.47 -14.70 -9.26
N GLY A 67 -16.39 -13.49 -9.82
CA GLY A 67 -16.40 -12.24 -9.05
C GLY A 67 -15.07 -11.88 -8.36
N ARG A 68 -14.03 -12.71 -8.46
CA ARG A 68 -12.69 -12.43 -7.96
C ARG A 68 -11.74 -12.06 -9.09
N THR A 69 -10.94 -11.01 -8.90
CA THR A 69 -9.81 -10.67 -9.77
C THR A 69 -8.54 -11.33 -9.25
N PHE A 70 -7.67 -11.79 -10.14
CA PHE A 70 -6.40 -12.42 -9.82
C PHE A 70 -5.36 -12.12 -10.91
N LEU A 71 -4.08 -12.31 -10.58
CA LEU A 71 -2.98 -12.19 -11.53
C LEU A 71 -2.88 -13.46 -12.37
N VAL A 72 -2.42 -13.33 -13.61
CA VAL A 72 -2.11 -14.44 -14.51
C VAL A 72 -0.66 -14.28 -14.96
N THR A 73 0.10 -15.36 -14.88
CA THR A 73 1.51 -15.41 -15.29
C THR A 73 1.67 -15.21 -16.79
N PRO A 74 2.89 -14.87 -17.27
CA PRO A 74 3.23 -14.92 -18.69
C PRO A 74 2.86 -16.23 -19.38
N GLY A 75 2.95 -17.35 -18.66
CA GLY A 75 2.59 -18.69 -19.10
C GLY A 75 1.08 -18.94 -19.25
N GLY A 76 0.23 -18.02 -18.79
CA GLY A 76 -1.23 -18.14 -18.84
C GLY A 76 -1.82 -18.95 -17.68
N ASN A 77 -1.20 -18.91 -16.50
CA ASN A 77 -1.65 -19.64 -15.31
C ASN A 77 -1.99 -18.67 -14.18
N GLY A 78 -3.00 -18.99 -13.37
CA GLY A 78 -3.42 -18.14 -12.25
C GLY A 78 -2.33 -18.00 -11.19
N PHE A 79 -2.17 -16.79 -10.65
CA PHE A 79 -1.08 -16.42 -9.76
C PHE A 79 -1.57 -15.54 -8.61
N VAL A 80 -0.86 -15.61 -7.49
CA VAL A 80 -1.04 -14.72 -6.34
C VAL A 80 0.31 -14.14 -5.94
N ALA A 81 0.38 -12.81 -5.81
CA ALA A 81 1.59 -12.13 -5.37
C ALA A 81 1.66 -12.09 -3.84
N LEU A 82 2.58 -12.85 -3.27
CA LEU A 82 2.91 -12.84 -1.84
C LEU A 82 4.40 -12.55 -1.71
N GLY A 83 4.75 -11.36 -1.23
CA GLY A 83 6.14 -10.91 -1.27
C GLY A 83 6.61 -10.10 -0.09
N VAL A 84 7.86 -9.65 -0.19
CA VAL A 84 8.56 -8.86 0.84
C VAL A 84 9.30 -7.69 0.19
N ASN A 85 9.18 -6.51 0.79
CA ASN A 85 9.87 -5.28 0.40
C ASN A 85 11.19 -5.09 1.16
N HIS A 86 12.01 -4.18 0.64
CA HIS A 86 13.31 -3.70 1.11
C HIS A 86 14.34 -4.81 1.30
N LEU A 87 14.45 -5.70 0.31
CA LEU A 87 15.43 -6.79 0.33
C LEU A 87 16.87 -6.28 0.29
N ASN A 88 17.08 -5.13 -0.35
CA ASN A 88 18.37 -4.46 -0.39
C ASN A 88 18.81 -3.87 0.95
N ALA A 89 17.89 -3.77 1.92
CA ALA A 89 18.18 -3.25 3.25
C ALA A 89 19.17 -4.12 4.02
N ILE A 90 19.58 -5.30 3.52
CA ILE A 90 20.73 -6.02 4.10
C ILE A 90 22.04 -5.19 4.09
N LYS A 91 22.11 -4.14 3.26
CA LYS A 91 23.13 -3.09 3.34
C LYS A 91 22.81 -2.16 4.52
N GLY A 92 23.77 -1.97 5.42
CA GLY A 92 23.63 -0.99 6.50
C GLY A 92 23.70 0.43 5.93
N HIS A 93 22.87 1.36 6.42
CA HIS A 93 22.78 2.72 5.87
C HIS A 93 23.28 3.80 6.84
N GLY A 94 23.56 3.44 8.10
CA GLY A 94 24.02 4.37 9.12
C GLY A 94 25.19 3.85 9.98
N PRO A 95 25.92 4.76 10.66
CA PRO A 95 26.94 4.38 11.63
C PRO A 95 26.37 3.43 12.70
N GLY A 96 27.00 2.27 12.88
CA GLY A 96 26.60 1.27 13.87
C GLY A 96 25.46 0.33 13.45
N GLU A 97 24.96 0.43 12.22
CA GLU A 97 24.03 -0.55 11.65
C GLU A 97 24.79 -1.74 11.06
N PRO A 98 24.40 -3.00 11.38
CA PRO A 98 24.98 -4.18 10.73
C PRO A 98 24.75 -4.19 9.22
N ASP A 99 25.85 -4.32 8.47
CA ASP A 99 25.85 -4.49 7.01
C ASP A 99 26.09 -5.97 6.68
N LEU A 100 25.01 -6.74 6.55
CA LEU A 100 25.09 -8.17 6.18
C LEU A 100 25.56 -8.35 4.75
N PHE A 101 25.29 -7.40 3.85
CA PHE A 101 25.79 -7.46 2.48
C PHE A 101 27.32 -7.55 2.46
N GLN A 102 28.00 -6.73 3.26
CA GLN A 102 29.46 -6.79 3.37
C GLN A 102 29.93 -7.94 4.27
N THR A 103 29.36 -8.09 5.46
CA THR A 103 29.91 -8.99 6.49
C THR A 103 29.59 -10.46 6.25
N LYS A 104 28.37 -10.78 5.81
CA LYS A 104 27.92 -12.17 5.56
C LYS A 104 28.10 -12.55 4.10
N TYR A 105 27.73 -11.65 3.18
CA TYR A 105 27.69 -11.94 1.74
C TYR A 105 28.89 -11.38 0.95
N ARG A 106 29.85 -10.74 1.62
CA ARG A 106 31.13 -10.28 1.04
C ARG A 106 30.96 -9.36 -0.18
N GLY A 107 29.91 -8.53 -0.18
CA GLY A 107 29.62 -7.60 -1.26
C GLY A 107 29.03 -8.26 -2.51
N ASP A 108 28.55 -9.50 -2.43
CA ASP A 108 27.97 -10.25 -3.55
C ASP A 108 26.49 -10.57 -3.31
N TRP A 109 25.67 -10.30 -4.33
CA TRP A 109 24.24 -10.61 -4.29
C TRP A 109 23.95 -12.09 -4.54
N ALA A 110 24.81 -12.83 -5.24
CA ALA A 110 24.55 -14.23 -5.58
C ALA A 110 24.30 -15.15 -4.35
N PRO A 111 25.15 -15.14 -3.30
CA PRO A 111 24.90 -15.96 -2.10
C PRO A 111 23.65 -15.48 -1.34
N PHE A 112 23.38 -14.17 -1.30
CA PHE A 112 22.16 -13.63 -0.70
C PHE A 112 20.91 -14.13 -1.42
N VAL A 113 20.87 -14.01 -2.76
CA VAL A 113 19.74 -14.46 -3.58
C VAL A 113 19.50 -15.96 -3.43
N THR A 114 20.56 -16.75 -3.34
CA THR A 114 20.47 -18.20 -3.11
C THR A 114 19.81 -18.51 -1.76
N GLU A 115 20.26 -17.84 -0.69
CA GLU A 115 19.68 -18.02 0.64
C GLU A 115 18.22 -17.52 0.70
N LEU A 116 17.96 -16.35 0.14
CA LEU A 116 16.63 -15.73 0.11
C LEU A 116 15.62 -16.61 -0.63
N THR A 117 15.99 -17.17 -1.79
CA THR A 117 15.07 -18.02 -2.57
C THR A 117 14.70 -19.27 -1.77
N ARG A 118 15.66 -19.91 -1.09
CA ARG A 118 15.39 -21.05 -0.20
C ARG A 118 14.47 -20.67 0.97
N GLN A 119 14.66 -19.48 1.54
CA GLN A 119 13.76 -18.99 2.59
C GLN A 119 12.37 -18.72 2.04
N PHE A 120 12.25 -18.15 0.84
CA PHE A 120 10.96 -17.85 0.22
C PHE A 120 10.18 -19.12 -0.13
N ASP A 121 10.87 -20.15 -0.62
CA ASP A 121 10.29 -21.48 -0.85
C ASP A 121 9.72 -22.06 0.47
N ASP A 122 10.47 -21.97 1.56
CA ASP A 122 10.06 -22.45 2.89
C ASP A 122 8.95 -21.58 3.53
N TRP A 123 9.02 -20.27 3.39
CA TRP A 123 8.09 -19.32 4.02
C TRP A 123 6.86 -19.03 3.15
N GLY A 124 6.80 -19.60 1.95
CA GLY A 124 5.68 -19.47 1.02
C GLY A 124 5.60 -18.14 0.27
N PHE A 125 6.66 -17.34 0.25
CA PHE A 125 6.72 -16.13 -0.59
C PHE A 125 7.12 -16.46 -2.03
N ASN A 126 6.72 -15.63 -2.99
CA ASN A 126 7.01 -15.81 -4.41
C ASN A 126 7.23 -14.51 -5.18
N THR A 127 7.18 -13.35 -4.50
CA THR A 127 7.25 -12.04 -5.14
C THR A 127 8.22 -11.12 -4.40
N VAL A 128 8.93 -10.25 -5.13
CA VAL A 128 9.95 -9.35 -4.57
C VAL A 128 9.77 -7.91 -5.06
N ASP A 129 10.45 -6.97 -4.41
CA ASP A 129 10.70 -5.65 -4.98
C ASP A 129 11.91 -5.66 -5.94
N ASP A 130 12.17 -4.53 -6.60
CA ASP A 130 13.26 -4.35 -7.54
C ASP A 130 14.57 -3.85 -6.91
N GLY A 131 14.66 -3.83 -5.56
CA GLY A 131 15.79 -3.28 -4.82
C GLY A 131 17.08 -4.09 -4.98
N VAL A 132 16.98 -5.37 -5.33
CA VAL A 132 18.11 -6.27 -5.62
C VAL A 132 18.07 -6.69 -7.09
N PRO A 133 18.90 -6.09 -7.98
CA PRO A 133 18.79 -6.30 -9.42
C PRO A 133 18.84 -7.76 -9.87
N LEU A 134 19.64 -8.61 -9.21
CA LEU A 134 19.77 -10.03 -9.56
C LEU A 134 18.44 -10.80 -9.42
N LEU A 135 17.56 -10.38 -8.50
CA LEU A 135 16.27 -11.04 -8.28
C LEU A 135 15.29 -10.83 -9.44
N ARG A 136 15.44 -9.75 -10.23
CA ARG A 136 14.58 -9.46 -11.39
C ARG A 136 14.65 -10.58 -12.44
N SER A 137 15.73 -11.34 -12.47
CA SER A 137 15.92 -12.51 -13.35
C SER A 137 15.46 -13.84 -12.75
N ARG A 138 15.02 -13.84 -11.49
CA ARG A 138 14.76 -15.06 -10.70
C ARG A 138 13.33 -15.20 -10.22
N LEU A 139 12.71 -14.08 -9.83
CA LEU A 139 11.39 -14.06 -9.21
C LEU A 139 10.50 -12.99 -9.85
N PRO A 140 9.17 -13.22 -9.89
CA PRO A 140 8.20 -12.17 -10.15
C PRO A 140 8.42 -10.95 -9.24
N TYR A 141 8.36 -9.75 -9.80
CA TYR A 141 8.71 -8.54 -9.04
C TYR A 141 7.87 -7.33 -9.39
N PHE A 142 7.82 -6.38 -8.46
CA PHE A 142 7.31 -5.03 -8.70
C PHE A 142 8.47 -4.05 -8.84
N ALA A 143 8.42 -3.22 -9.87
CA ALA A 143 9.36 -2.11 -10.01
C ALA A 143 8.82 -0.89 -9.26
N SER A 144 9.68 -0.12 -8.59
CA SER A 144 9.25 1.13 -7.91
C SER A 144 10.18 2.30 -8.25
N ARG A 145 9.61 3.45 -8.61
CA ARG A 145 10.37 4.70 -8.74
C ARG A 145 9.55 5.91 -8.33
N ASP A 146 10.16 6.75 -7.48
CA ASP A 146 9.63 8.08 -7.16
C ASP A 146 9.79 9.01 -8.37
N LEU A 147 8.77 9.07 -9.24
CA LEU A 147 8.76 9.94 -10.42
C LEU A 147 8.70 11.42 -10.06
N VAL A 148 8.08 11.74 -8.93
CA VAL A 148 8.09 13.07 -8.32
C VAL A 148 8.40 12.93 -6.83
N ARG A 149 9.17 13.86 -6.28
CA ARG A 149 9.62 13.83 -4.88
C ARG A 149 8.56 14.33 -3.89
N THR A 150 7.35 13.80 -3.99
CA THR A 150 6.19 14.11 -3.11
C THR A 150 6.03 13.12 -1.95
N SER A 151 6.84 12.06 -1.89
CA SER A 151 6.82 11.06 -0.81
C SER A 151 6.96 11.69 0.59
N LYS A 152 6.22 11.17 1.57
CA LYS A 152 6.33 11.57 3.00
C LYS A 152 7.74 11.40 3.57
N TYR A 153 8.57 10.56 2.97
CA TYR A 153 9.94 10.28 3.41
C TYR A 153 10.97 11.33 2.95
N TYR A 154 10.60 12.25 2.04
CA TYR A 154 11.48 13.36 1.67
C TYR A 154 11.47 14.49 2.72
N GLN A 155 12.65 15.02 2.99
CA GLN A 155 12.96 16.05 3.98
C GLN A 155 12.66 17.47 3.47
N PRO A 156 12.63 18.50 4.33
CA PRO A 156 12.43 19.89 3.89
C PRO A 156 13.45 20.38 2.84
N PRO A 157 13.07 21.36 1.99
CA PRO A 157 13.98 22.05 1.08
C PRO A 157 15.25 22.53 1.78
N GLY A 158 16.38 22.39 1.10
CA GLY A 158 17.71 22.59 1.70
C GLY A 158 18.36 21.31 2.24
N SER A 159 17.63 20.19 2.28
CA SER A 159 18.19 18.87 2.62
C SER A 159 18.60 18.08 1.37
N PRO A 160 19.56 17.12 1.45
CA PRO A 160 19.98 16.31 0.29
C PRO A 160 18.82 15.54 -0.37
N ARG A 161 17.87 15.07 0.43
CA ARG A 161 16.61 14.44 0.00
C ARG A 161 15.42 15.36 0.24
N ALA A 162 15.47 16.60 -0.25
CA ALA A 162 14.34 17.52 -0.23
C ALA A 162 13.07 16.95 -0.91
N TRP A 163 11.89 17.32 -0.44
CA TRP A 163 10.64 17.14 -1.21
C TRP A 163 10.49 18.25 -2.24
N GLU A 164 9.66 18.02 -3.25
CA GLU A 164 9.34 19.03 -4.26
C GLU A 164 7.89 18.92 -4.74
N PHE A 165 7.34 20.04 -5.19
CA PHE A 165 6.05 20.12 -5.89
C PHE A 165 6.30 20.80 -7.24
N PRO A 166 6.56 20.03 -8.31
CA PRO A 166 6.97 20.61 -9.58
C PRO A 166 5.78 21.31 -10.27
N ASP A 167 6.09 22.32 -11.08
CA ASP A 167 5.12 22.93 -11.99
C ASP A 167 4.85 21.97 -13.16
N VAL A 168 3.90 21.06 -13.01
CA VAL A 168 3.54 20.06 -14.03
C VAL A 168 3.00 20.66 -15.33
N PHE A 169 2.71 21.96 -15.34
CA PHE A 169 2.29 22.70 -16.52
C PHE A 169 3.47 23.29 -17.30
N ASP A 170 4.68 23.27 -16.73
CA ASP A 170 5.89 23.69 -17.41
C ASP A 170 6.31 22.62 -18.45
N PRO A 171 6.42 22.96 -19.75
CA PRO A 171 6.88 22.03 -20.77
C PRO A 171 8.24 21.38 -20.46
N GLN A 172 9.14 22.07 -19.76
CA GLN A 172 10.43 21.52 -19.36
C GLN A 172 10.28 20.48 -18.25
N VAL A 173 9.35 20.66 -17.31
CA VAL A 173 9.00 19.63 -16.32
C VAL A 173 8.38 18.43 -17.01
N ALA A 174 7.43 18.66 -17.93
CA ALA A 174 6.79 17.60 -18.70
C ALA A 174 7.80 16.73 -19.44
N MET A 175 8.71 17.35 -20.20
CA MET A 175 9.77 16.62 -20.93
C MET A 175 10.70 15.82 -20.00
N ARG A 176 11.02 16.36 -18.81
CA ARG A 176 11.82 15.62 -17.82
C ARG A 176 11.08 14.40 -17.30
N LEU A 177 9.81 14.55 -16.91
CA LEU A 177 8.99 13.44 -16.41
C LEU A 177 8.82 12.35 -17.47
N GLU A 178 8.53 12.72 -18.72
CA GLU A 178 8.42 11.76 -19.82
C GLU A 178 9.74 11.03 -20.09
N ARG A 179 10.87 11.73 -20.02
CA ARG A 179 12.21 11.11 -20.13
C ARG A 179 12.51 10.17 -18.97
N ASP A 180 12.15 10.53 -17.75
CA ASP A 180 12.35 9.69 -16.56
C ASP A 180 11.51 8.40 -16.65
N VAL A 181 10.27 8.51 -17.16
CA VAL A 181 9.42 7.36 -17.47
C VAL A 181 9.99 6.50 -18.59
N GLU A 182 10.52 7.08 -19.67
CA GLU A 182 11.19 6.33 -20.74
C GLU A 182 12.38 5.53 -20.20
N LEU A 183 13.23 6.17 -19.39
CA LEU A 183 14.37 5.52 -18.71
C LEU A 183 13.92 4.41 -17.79
N TYR A 184 12.84 4.64 -17.04
CA TYR A 184 12.28 3.65 -16.15
C TYR A 184 11.72 2.45 -16.90
N CYS A 185 10.93 2.66 -17.96
CA CYS A 185 10.39 1.58 -18.78
C CYS A 185 11.53 0.78 -19.43
N ARG A 186 12.54 1.45 -20.01
CA ARG A 186 13.69 0.81 -20.64
C ARG A 186 14.44 -0.16 -19.71
N GLU A 187 14.45 0.09 -18.41
CA GLU A 187 15.10 -0.77 -17.42
C GLU A 187 14.38 -2.12 -17.22
N HIS A 188 13.08 -2.19 -17.55
CA HIS A 188 12.24 -3.33 -17.16
C HIS A 188 11.36 -3.95 -18.27
N ARG A 189 11.02 -3.20 -19.33
CA ARG A 189 9.95 -3.55 -20.29
C ARG A 189 10.14 -4.87 -21.06
N ASP A 190 11.36 -5.38 -21.11
CA ASP A 190 11.68 -6.63 -21.79
C ASP A 190 11.72 -7.83 -20.83
N ASN A 191 11.47 -7.61 -19.53
CA ASN A 191 11.59 -8.64 -18.50
C ASN A 191 10.23 -9.24 -18.14
N PRO A 192 9.95 -10.51 -18.49
CA PRO A 192 8.65 -11.15 -18.25
C PRO A 192 8.34 -11.38 -16.76
N ASN A 193 9.33 -11.23 -15.86
CA ASN A 193 9.12 -11.33 -14.42
C ASN A 193 8.52 -10.04 -13.82
N LEU A 194 8.49 -8.92 -14.56
CA LEU A 194 7.87 -7.72 -14.05
C LEU A 194 6.35 -7.94 -13.96
N ILE A 195 5.79 -7.76 -12.77
CA ILE A 195 4.34 -7.80 -12.56
C ILE A 195 3.74 -6.44 -12.90
N ALA A 196 4.23 -5.38 -12.24
CA ALA A 196 3.72 -4.04 -12.42
C ALA A 196 4.74 -2.96 -12.02
N TYR A 197 4.53 -1.77 -12.56
CA TYR A 197 5.18 -0.54 -12.12
C TYR A 197 4.42 0.13 -10.98
N TYR A 198 5.16 0.56 -9.96
CA TYR A 198 4.75 1.57 -9.00
C TYR A 198 5.42 2.91 -9.30
N TRP A 199 4.69 3.99 -9.06
CA TRP A 199 5.20 5.35 -9.02
C TRP A 199 5.60 5.71 -7.58
N THR A 200 5.45 6.97 -7.18
CA THR A 200 5.91 7.49 -5.90
C THR A 200 5.37 6.72 -4.70
N ASP A 201 6.26 6.46 -3.73
CA ASP A 201 5.94 5.80 -2.48
C ASP A 201 5.34 6.79 -1.47
N THR A 202 4.10 6.59 -1.01
CA THR A 202 3.41 7.48 -0.05
C THR A 202 3.39 8.97 -0.44
N PRO A 203 2.90 9.33 -1.64
CA PRO A 203 2.82 10.73 -2.07
C PRO A 203 1.90 11.56 -1.15
N THR A 204 2.22 12.84 -0.95
CA THR A 204 1.37 13.76 -0.17
C THR A 204 0.45 14.55 -1.08
N TRP A 205 -0.76 14.03 -1.31
CA TRP A 205 -1.79 14.66 -2.15
C TRP A 205 -2.82 15.47 -1.36
N ASP A 206 -3.29 14.95 -0.22
CA ASP A 206 -4.32 15.60 0.59
C ASP A 206 -3.85 16.98 1.07
N ILE A 207 -4.54 18.04 0.68
CA ILE A 207 -4.16 19.42 0.96
C ILE A 207 -4.08 19.68 2.46
N GLN A 208 -5.06 19.23 3.24
CA GLN A 208 -5.14 19.53 4.67
C GLN A 208 -4.00 18.82 5.41
N LYS A 209 -3.81 17.52 5.13
CA LYS A 209 -2.75 16.73 5.76
C LYS A 209 -1.38 17.20 5.34
N THR A 210 -1.20 17.53 4.06
CA THR A 210 0.06 18.05 3.53
C THR A 210 0.40 19.39 4.16
N ARG A 211 -0.57 20.31 4.35
CA ARG A 211 -0.37 21.56 5.09
C ARG A 211 0.01 21.32 6.55
N GLN A 212 -0.66 20.39 7.22
CA GLN A 212 -0.31 20.04 8.61
C GLN A 212 1.13 19.54 8.72
N PHE A 213 1.52 18.65 7.80
CA PHE A 213 2.81 17.96 7.78
C PHE A 213 3.96 18.84 7.27
N ARG A 214 3.80 19.49 6.11
CA ARG A 214 4.85 20.25 5.39
C ARG A 214 4.74 21.77 5.53
N LYS A 215 3.67 22.30 6.12
CA LYS A 215 3.34 23.75 6.16
C LYS A 215 3.09 24.38 4.78
N THR A 216 2.85 23.55 3.77
CA THR A 216 2.48 23.93 2.41
C THR A 216 1.79 22.75 1.72
N ASP A 217 1.38 22.92 0.48
CA ASP A 217 0.80 21.90 -0.39
C ASP A 217 1.07 22.25 -1.87
N TRP A 218 0.77 21.34 -2.80
CA TRP A 218 1.06 21.52 -4.21
C TRP A 218 0.36 22.75 -4.82
N VAL A 219 -0.91 23.02 -4.44
CA VAL A 219 -1.65 24.19 -4.94
C VAL A 219 -1.03 25.49 -4.42
N SER A 220 -0.64 25.51 -3.14
CA SER A 220 0.08 26.63 -2.54
C SER A 220 1.43 26.90 -3.20
N GLU A 221 2.19 25.86 -3.57
CA GLU A 221 3.44 26.04 -4.32
C GLU A 221 3.20 26.60 -5.72
N VAL A 222 2.19 26.11 -6.45
CA VAL A 222 1.83 26.68 -7.77
C VAL A 222 1.47 28.17 -7.65
N ARG A 223 0.75 28.55 -6.60
CA ARG A 223 0.42 29.96 -6.33
C ARG A 223 1.63 30.84 -6.05
N ARG A 224 2.74 30.28 -5.53
CA ARG A 224 3.97 31.04 -5.20
C ARG A 224 4.89 31.26 -6.39
N LEU A 225 4.65 30.55 -7.50
CA LEU A 225 5.43 30.71 -8.72
C LEU A 225 5.32 32.14 -9.28
N PRO A 226 6.34 32.63 -10.03
CA PRO A 226 6.28 33.91 -10.71
C PRO A 226 5.07 34.02 -11.65
N ALA A 227 4.59 35.25 -11.90
CA ALA A 227 3.44 35.50 -12.78
C ALA A 227 3.56 34.90 -14.19
N SER A 228 4.79 34.80 -14.70
CA SER A 228 5.09 34.22 -16.01
C SER A 228 5.13 32.69 -16.01
N ALA A 229 5.19 32.03 -14.85
CA ALA A 229 5.32 30.58 -14.77
C ALA A 229 4.06 29.88 -15.30
N PRO A 230 4.19 28.80 -16.09
CA PRO A 230 3.05 28.09 -16.69
C PRO A 230 1.98 27.69 -15.68
N GLY A 231 2.36 27.17 -14.51
CA GLY A 231 1.42 26.78 -13.45
C GLY A 231 0.69 27.95 -12.83
N LYS A 232 1.38 29.08 -12.61
CA LYS A 232 0.75 30.31 -12.10
C LYS A 232 -0.29 30.85 -13.08
N ARG A 233 0.04 30.86 -14.37
CA ARG A 233 -0.89 31.24 -15.45
C ARG A 233 -2.06 30.27 -15.54
N ARG A 234 -1.81 28.96 -15.42
CA ARG A 234 -2.85 27.93 -15.41
C ARG A 234 -3.81 28.09 -14.23
N TYR A 235 -3.29 28.43 -13.05
CA TYR A 235 -4.10 28.71 -11.86
C TYR A 235 -4.97 29.95 -12.04
N ALA A 236 -4.41 31.06 -12.56
CA ALA A 236 -5.18 32.27 -12.86
C ALA A 236 -6.29 32.01 -13.88
N GLU A 237 -5.99 31.25 -14.93
CA GLU A 237 -6.95 30.86 -15.95
C GLU A 237 -8.04 29.92 -15.42
N PHE A 238 -7.68 28.99 -14.53
CA PHE A 238 -8.64 28.16 -13.81
C PHE A 238 -9.63 28.99 -13.01
N LEU A 239 -9.17 30.00 -12.24
CA LEU A 239 -10.05 30.88 -11.51
C LEU A 239 -10.96 31.69 -12.44
N ARG A 240 -10.43 32.23 -13.55
CA ARG A 240 -11.26 32.92 -14.55
C ARG A 240 -12.40 32.03 -15.03
N GLN A 241 -12.09 30.79 -15.42
CA GLN A 241 -13.08 29.84 -15.95
C GLN A 241 -14.09 29.44 -14.88
N ARG A 242 -13.62 29.13 -13.68
CA ARG A 242 -14.45 28.66 -12.56
C ARG A 242 -15.45 29.70 -12.05
N TYR A 243 -15.12 30.98 -12.22
CA TYR A 243 -15.99 32.09 -11.85
C TYR A 243 -16.68 32.73 -13.05
N ASP A 244 -16.80 32.01 -14.17
CA ASP A 244 -17.53 32.45 -15.37
C ASP A 244 -17.07 33.82 -15.91
N ASN A 245 -15.78 34.12 -15.80
CA ASN A 245 -15.16 35.42 -16.12
C ASN A 245 -15.49 36.58 -15.17
N ASP A 246 -16.23 36.35 -14.08
CA ASP A 246 -16.49 37.36 -13.05
C ASP A 246 -15.29 37.45 -12.08
N LEU A 247 -14.27 38.23 -12.47
CA LEU A 247 -13.08 38.46 -11.66
C LEU A 247 -13.39 39.22 -10.35
N ALA A 248 -14.47 40.00 -10.31
CA ALA A 248 -14.89 40.65 -9.07
C ALA A 248 -15.40 39.61 -8.05
N ARG A 249 -16.01 38.51 -8.52
CA ARG A 249 -16.38 37.39 -7.66
C ARG A 249 -15.16 36.62 -7.15
N VAL A 250 -14.11 36.46 -7.96
CA VAL A 250 -12.81 35.92 -7.50
C VAL A 250 -12.23 36.81 -6.40
N SER A 251 -12.17 38.13 -6.63
CA SER A 251 -11.70 39.09 -5.64
C SER A 251 -12.45 38.98 -4.31
N ARG A 252 -13.79 38.85 -4.32
CA ARG A 252 -14.58 38.66 -3.10
C ARG A 252 -14.31 37.32 -2.42
N ALA A 253 -14.20 36.24 -3.19
CA ALA A 253 -13.96 34.89 -2.67
C ALA A 253 -12.56 34.72 -2.04
N TYR A 254 -11.57 35.47 -2.54
CA TYR A 254 -10.17 35.42 -2.08
C TYR A 254 -9.75 36.62 -1.22
N ASP A 255 -10.63 37.61 -1.04
CA ASP A 255 -10.34 38.88 -0.35
C ASP A 255 -9.16 39.67 -0.94
N LEU A 256 -9.14 39.78 -2.29
CA LEU A 256 -8.02 40.40 -3.04
C LEU A 256 -8.20 41.91 -3.26
N GLY A 257 -9.27 42.51 -2.71
CA GLY A 257 -9.67 43.88 -3.04
C GLY A 257 -10.06 44.07 -4.51
N ASN A 258 -10.00 45.31 -4.99
CA ASN A 258 -10.55 45.71 -6.30
C ASN A 258 -9.49 45.77 -7.43
N GLY A 259 -8.30 45.22 -7.20
CA GLY A 259 -7.16 45.31 -8.13
C GLY A 259 -7.20 44.32 -9.30
N VAL A 260 -7.95 43.23 -9.17
CA VAL A 260 -8.01 42.17 -10.18
C VAL A 260 -9.03 42.52 -11.27
N LYS A 261 -8.55 42.79 -12.49
CA LYS A 261 -9.40 43.14 -13.65
C LYS A 261 -9.10 42.28 -14.88
N SER A 262 -8.03 41.50 -14.84
CA SER A 262 -7.59 40.63 -15.91
C SER A 262 -6.98 39.33 -15.36
N VAL A 263 -6.74 38.36 -16.24
CA VAL A 263 -5.99 37.14 -15.90
C VAL A 263 -4.54 37.46 -15.56
N ASP A 264 -3.96 38.48 -16.19
CA ASP A 264 -2.60 38.91 -15.87
C ASP A 264 -2.53 39.51 -14.46
N ASP A 265 -3.57 40.22 -14.01
CA ASP A 265 -3.66 40.67 -12.61
C ASP A 265 -3.78 39.48 -11.64
N LEU A 266 -4.57 38.46 -11.98
CA LEU A 266 -4.64 37.22 -11.19
C LEU A 266 -3.28 36.50 -11.15
N ALA A 267 -2.57 36.43 -12.27
CA ALA A 267 -1.24 35.83 -12.34
C ALA A 267 -0.20 36.64 -11.55
N ALA A 268 -0.33 37.97 -11.50
CA ALA A 268 0.52 38.86 -10.71
C ALA A 268 0.18 38.90 -9.21
N THR A 269 -1.02 38.43 -8.82
CA THR A 269 -1.47 38.45 -7.43
C THR A 269 -0.59 37.57 -6.53
N ASP A 270 -0.19 38.11 -5.38
CA ASP A 270 0.45 37.33 -4.32
C ASP A 270 -0.61 36.66 -3.44
N PHE A 271 -0.67 35.33 -3.48
CA PHE A 271 -1.62 34.55 -2.69
C PHE A 271 -1.04 34.04 -1.37
N ARG A 272 0.18 34.42 -0.97
CA ARG A 272 0.81 33.92 0.28
C ARG A 272 0.03 34.28 1.54
N GLY A 273 -0.72 35.38 1.52
CA GLY A 273 -1.46 35.91 2.67
C GLY A 273 -2.96 35.62 2.68
N ILE A 274 -3.49 34.86 1.71
CA ILE A 274 -4.93 34.58 1.68
C ILE A 274 -5.34 33.67 2.85
N ASP A 275 -6.59 33.81 3.28
CA ASP A 275 -7.19 32.87 4.22
C ASP A 275 -7.59 31.57 3.49
N LEU A 276 -6.75 30.55 3.65
CA LEU A 276 -6.95 29.20 3.10
C LEU A 276 -8.13 28.45 3.74
N GLY A 277 -8.67 28.95 4.86
CA GLY A 277 -9.84 28.38 5.54
C GLY A 277 -11.18 28.86 4.96
N ARG A 278 -11.19 29.85 4.07
CA ARG A 278 -12.43 30.30 3.42
C ARG A 278 -13.00 29.18 2.56
N TYR A 279 -14.31 28.99 2.65
CA TYR A 279 -15.03 27.92 1.95
C TYR A 279 -14.73 27.89 0.45
N ASP A 280 -14.83 29.04 -0.23
CA ASP A 280 -14.55 29.11 -1.67
C ASP A 280 -13.08 28.77 -1.99
N VAL A 281 -12.12 29.27 -1.19
CA VAL A 281 -10.69 28.99 -1.39
C VAL A 281 -10.39 27.51 -1.22
N ALA A 282 -10.90 26.88 -0.16
CA ALA A 282 -10.70 25.45 0.10
C ALA A 282 -11.34 24.57 -1.00
N ARG A 283 -12.57 24.89 -1.41
CA ARG A 283 -13.25 24.20 -2.53
C ARG A 283 -12.48 24.34 -3.84
N ASP A 284 -11.90 25.50 -4.08
CA ASP A 284 -11.15 25.78 -5.31
C ASP A 284 -9.76 25.15 -5.27
N ASP A 285 -9.14 25.03 -4.09
CA ASP A 285 -7.92 24.24 -3.86
C ASP A 285 -8.13 22.78 -4.25
N GLU A 286 -9.18 22.15 -3.73
CA GLU A 286 -9.50 20.74 -4.02
C GLU A 286 -9.72 20.53 -5.52
N ALA A 287 -10.48 21.43 -6.17
CA ALA A 287 -10.73 21.36 -7.60
C ALA A 287 -9.44 21.56 -8.42
N PHE A 288 -8.57 22.51 -8.06
CA PHE A 288 -7.32 22.74 -8.78
C PHE A 288 -6.30 21.62 -8.53
N LEU A 289 -6.31 20.99 -7.35
CA LEU A 289 -5.53 19.77 -7.10
C LEU A 289 -5.90 18.67 -8.10
N GLY A 290 -7.18 18.54 -8.44
CA GLY A 290 -7.64 17.65 -9.51
C GLY A 290 -6.99 17.98 -10.86
N VAL A 291 -6.92 19.27 -11.23
CA VAL A 291 -6.25 19.72 -12.47
C VAL A 291 -4.76 19.40 -12.47
N ILE A 292 -4.08 19.56 -11.32
CA ILE A 292 -2.66 19.15 -11.16
C ILE A 292 -2.52 17.64 -11.37
N ALA A 293 -3.37 16.85 -10.71
CA ALA A 293 -3.33 15.39 -10.80
C ALA A 293 -3.63 14.88 -12.21
N GLU A 294 -4.64 15.42 -12.89
CA GLU A 294 -4.97 15.09 -14.28
C GLU A 294 -3.80 15.37 -15.23
N THR A 295 -3.12 16.49 -15.01
CA THR A 295 -1.94 16.86 -15.81
C THR A 295 -0.79 15.90 -15.54
N TYR A 296 -0.46 15.66 -14.27
CA TYR A 296 0.61 14.77 -13.85
C TYR A 296 0.39 13.32 -14.34
N TYR A 297 -0.74 12.70 -13.99
CA TYR A 297 -1.05 11.32 -14.40
C TYR A 297 -1.24 11.20 -15.90
N GLY A 298 -1.74 12.26 -16.55
CA GLY A 298 -1.76 12.35 -18.00
C GLY A 298 -0.38 12.23 -18.63
N LEU A 299 0.62 12.93 -18.10
CA LEU A 299 2.01 12.85 -18.57
C LEU A 299 2.59 11.46 -18.31
N VAL A 300 2.64 11.03 -17.05
CA VAL A 300 3.35 9.79 -16.68
C VAL A 300 2.64 8.54 -17.19
N GLY A 301 1.30 8.51 -17.13
CA GLY A 301 0.51 7.36 -17.56
C GLY A 301 0.55 7.13 -19.07
N ARG A 302 0.42 8.20 -19.88
CA ARG A 302 0.54 8.07 -21.34
C ARG A 302 1.96 7.70 -21.75
N ALA A 303 2.97 8.37 -21.20
CA ALA A 303 4.36 8.07 -21.50
C ALA A 303 4.71 6.62 -21.14
N MET A 304 4.23 6.12 -19.99
CA MET A 304 4.50 4.75 -19.58
C MET A 304 3.84 3.76 -20.53
N ARG A 305 2.57 3.94 -20.89
CA ARG A 305 1.89 3.08 -21.88
C ARG A 305 2.52 3.10 -23.27
N GLN A 306 3.06 4.23 -23.68
CA GLN A 306 3.78 4.34 -24.96
C GLN A 306 5.12 3.60 -24.93
N ASN A 307 5.83 3.61 -23.79
CA ASN A 307 7.14 2.97 -23.66
C ASN A 307 7.09 1.50 -23.24
N ASP A 308 5.98 1.10 -22.60
CA ASP A 308 5.66 -0.26 -22.20
C ASP A 308 4.13 -0.51 -22.31
N PRO A 309 3.69 -1.12 -23.42
CA PRO A 309 2.27 -1.42 -23.65
C PRO A 309 1.80 -2.72 -22.96
N HIS A 310 2.69 -3.46 -22.30
CA HIS A 310 2.42 -4.83 -21.86
C HIS A 310 2.30 -4.98 -20.34
N HIS A 311 3.18 -4.36 -19.57
CA HIS A 311 3.20 -4.51 -18.12
C HIS A 311 2.11 -3.71 -17.41
N LEU A 312 1.70 -4.18 -16.25
CA LEU A 312 0.67 -3.50 -15.46
C LEU A 312 1.22 -2.20 -14.84
N ILE A 313 0.33 -1.24 -14.58
CA ILE A 313 0.63 -0.01 -13.85
C ILE A 313 -0.27 0.02 -12.62
N PHE A 314 0.31 0.00 -11.43
CA PHE A 314 -0.44 -0.01 -10.16
C PHE A 314 -0.53 1.37 -9.50
N GLY A 315 -0.03 2.40 -10.20
CA GLY A 315 -0.06 3.79 -9.75
C GLY A 315 0.96 4.06 -8.65
N GLU A 316 0.68 5.04 -7.80
CA GLU A 316 1.49 5.33 -6.61
C GLU A 316 1.19 4.34 -5.48
N LYS A 317 2.13 4.15 -4.56
CA LYS A 317 1.89 3.35 -3.35
C LYS A 317 1.18 4.20 -2.31
N TYR A 318 -0.11 4.45 -2.53
CA TYR A 318 -0.90 5.35 -1.70
C TYR A 318 -1.02 4.86 -0.27
N LEU A 319 -1.07 5.80 0.69
CA LEU A 319 -1.54 5.47 2.02
C LEU A 319 -3.06 5.42 1.97
N LEU A 320 -3.65 4.35 2.50
CA LEU A 320 -5.10 4.23 2.51
C LEU A 320 -5.69 5.46 3.21
N GLY A 321 -6.78 6.01 2.68
CA GLY A 321 -7.43 7.20 3.24
C GLY A 321 -6.68 8.52 2.96
N ASP A 322 -5.57 8.49 2.22
CA ASP A 322 -4.79 9.66 1.80
C ASP A 322 -4.84 9.92 0.29
N ILE A 323 -5.96 9.52 -0.33
CA ILE A 323 -6.22 9.66 -1.76
C ILE A 323 -7.45 10.54 -1.95
N PRO A 324 -7.31 11.85 -2.19
CA PRO A 324 -8.45 12.71 -2.49
C PRO A 324 -9.23 12.19 -3.71
N PRO A 325 -10.58 12.23 -3.73
CA PRO A 325 -11.39 11.65 -4.81
C PRO A 325 -11.01 12.15 -6.22
N GLN A 326 -10.68 13.44 -6.35
CA GLN A 326 -10.24 14.04 -7.61
C GLN A 326 -8.87 13.52 -8.08
N VAL A 327 -7.98 13.20 -7.13
CA VAL A 327 -6.66 12.60 -7.45
C VAL A 327 -6.85 11.15 -7.86
N LEU A 328 -7.69 10.41 -7.13
CA LEU A 328 -8.06 9.03 -7.50
C LEU A 328 -8.63 9.02 -8.92
N SER A 329 -9.65 9.83 -9.19
CA SER A 329 -10.31 9.93 -10.50
C SER A 329 -9.32 10.25 -11.63
N ALA A 330 -8.35 11.13 -11.38
CA ALA A 330 -7.32 11.48 -12.35
C ALA A 330 -6.35 10.33 -12.68
N ALA A 331 -6.08 9.43 -11.71
CA ALA A 331 -5.20 8.28 -11.89
C ALA A 331 -5.89 7.10 -12.62
N LEU A 332 -7.20 6.90 -12.41
CA LEU A 332 -7.95 5.72 -12.90
C LEU A 332 -7.79 5.36 -14.38
N PRO A 333 -7.67 6.32 -15.32
CA PRO A 333 -7.48 5.99 -16.74
C PRO A 333 -6.15 5.29 -17.06
N PHE A 334 -5.16 5.41 -16.16
CA PHE A 334 -3.78 4.98 -16.44
C PHE A 334 -3.36 3.74 -15.65
N VAL A 335 -4.11 3.38 -14.60
CA VAL A 335 -3.76 2.29 -13.68
C VAL A 335 -4.67 1.07 -13.85
N ASP A 336 -4.10 -0.13 -13.69
CA ASP A 336 -4.80 -1.42 -13.79
C ASP A 336 -5.30 -1.91 -12.43
N ALA A 337 -4.60 -1.55 -11.36
CA ALA A 337 -4.94 -1.82 -9.96
C ALA A 337 -4.56 -0.61 -9.11
N ILE A 338 -5.08 -0.53 -7.89
CA ILE A 338 -4.69 0.50 -6.92
C ILE A 338 -3.78 -0.11 -5.85
N ALA A 339 -2.55 0.39 -5.77
CA ALA A 339 -1.62 0.04 -4.72
C ALA A 339 -1.92 0.83 -3.44
N VAL A 340 -2.06 0.14 -2.31
CA VAL A 340 -2.34 0.76 -1.02
C VAL A 340 -1.43 0.23 0.08
N GLN A 341 -1.14 1.11 1.02
CA GLN A 341 -0.49 0.83 2.29
C GLN A 341 -1.53 1.03 3.39
N PRO A 342 -2.10 -0.05 3.94
CA PRO A 342 -2.98 0.01 5.09
C PRO A 342 -2.17 0.40 6.31
N GLY A 343 -2.53 1.51 6.96
CA GLY A 343 -1.89 1.92 8.20
C GLY A 343 -0.87 3.04 8.01
N ASP A 344 -1.23 4.23 8.48
CA ASP A 344 -0.25 5.22 8.85
C ASP A 344 -0.65 5.89 10.18
N GLY A 345 0.36 6.40 10.87
CA GLY A 345 0.17 7.19 12.08
C GLY A 345 0.12 8.69 11.83
N TYR A 346 -0.14 9.13 10.59
CA TYR A 346 -0.10 10.55 10.25
C TYR A 346 -1.40 11.27 10.57
N ILE A 347 -2.54 10.56 10.63
CA ILE A 347 -3.77 10.93 11.35
C ILE A 347 -4.56 9.62 11.55
N PRO A 348 -5.10 9.32 12.74
CA PRO A 348 -5.97 8.16 12.91
C PRO A 348 -7.30 8.44 12.21
N ILE A 349 -7.40 8.09 10.93
CA ILE A 349 -8.70 7.90 10.26
C ILE A 349 -9.24 6.51 10.62
N TYR A 350 -8.36 5.62 11.08
CA TYR A 350 -8.68 4.24 11.45
C TYR A 350 -8.81 4.08 12.96
N THR A 351 -9.53 3.03 13.37
CA THR A 351 -9.20 2.38 14.65
C THR A 351 -7.75 1.88 14.52
N PRO A 352 -6.80 2.34 15.36
CA PRO A 352 -5.44 1.81 15.37
C PRO A 352 -5.48 0.28 15.42
N GLY A 353 -4.84 -0.43 14.49
CA GLY A 353 -4.89 -1.89 14.61
C GLY A 353 -4.19 -2.72 13.54
N ASP A 354 -3.81 -3.90 14.00
CA ASP A 354 -3.58 -5.18 13.34
C ASP A 354 -4.77 -5.73 12.53
N VAL A 355 -5.89 -4.99 12.49
CA VAL A 355 -7.10 -5.42 11.81
C VAL A 355 -7.16 -4.78 10.43
N LEU A 356 -7.55 -5.57 9.43
CA LEU A 356 -7.74 -5.09 8.06
C LEU A 356 -8.80 -3.96 8.02
N PRO A 357 -8.51 -2.78 7.40
CA PRO A 357 -9.48 -1.69 7.23
C PRO A 357 -10.52 -2.04 6.15
N ARG A 358 -11.47 -2.90 6.52
CA ARG A 358 -12.42 -3.53 5.57
C ARG A 358 -13.35 -2.53 4.89
N GLN A 359 -13.76 -1.48 5.60
CA GLN A 359 -14.72 -0.51 5.07
C GLN A 359 -14.03 0.36 4.01
N GLU A 360 -12.84 0.85 4.31
CA GLU A 360 -12.09 1.78 3.48
C GLU A 360 -11.56 1.09 2.22
N LEU A 361 -11.17 -0.19 2.31
CA LEU A 361 -10.90 -1.01 1.14
C LEU A 361 -12.16 -1.20 0.27
N ALA A 362 -13.34 -1.39 0.88
CA ALA A 362 -14.60 -1.51 0.13
C ALA A 362 -14.98 -0.20 -0.57
N GLU A 363 -14.81 0.93 0.12
CA GLU A 363 -15.06 2.27 -0.42
C GLU A 363 -14.09 2.57 -1.56
N LEU A 364 -12.79 2.32 -1.38
CA LEU A 364 -11.80 2.49 -2.44
C LEU A 364 -12.10 1.60 -3.64
N ARG A 365 -12.48 0.35 -3.42
CA ARG A 365 -12.89 -0.57 -4.50
C ARG A 365 -14.13 -0.06 -5.25
N THR A 366 -15.08 0.52 -4.52
CA THR A 366 -16.32 1.09 -5.08
C THR A 366 -16.03 2.34 -5.90
N GLN A 367 -15.21 3.25 -5.38
CA GLN A 367 -14.84 4.49 -6.05
C GLN A 367 -13.95 4.27 -7.27
N SER A 368 -12.98 3.35 -7.17
CA SER A 368 -12.01 3.10 -8.24
C SER A 368 -12.53 2.17 -9.33
N GLY A 369 -13.37 1.20 -8.98
CA GLY A 369 -13.71 0.11 -9.90
C GLY A 369 -12.57 -0.91 -10.12
N LYS A 370 -11.41 -0.75 -9.46
CA LYS A 370 -10.17 -1.49 -9.73
C LYS A 370 -9.85 -2.51 -8.62
N PRO A 371 -9.12 -3.60 -8.92
CA PRO A 371 -8.56 -4.46 -7.88
C PRO A 371 -7.53 -3.71 -7.02
N LEU A 372 -7.27 -4.23 -5.82
CA LEU A 372 -6.43 -3.61 -4.81
C LEU A 372 -5.19 -4.47 -4.52
N MET A 373 -4.04 -3.82 -4.42
CA MET A 373 -2.78 -4.44 -4.06
C MET A 373 -2.30 -3.88 -2.72
N ILE A 374 -2.17 -4.73 -1.70
CA ILE A 374 -1.54 -4.31 -0.44
C ILE A 374 -0.03 -4.31 -0.67
N CYS A 375 0.49 -3.16 -1.08
CA CYS A 375 1.85 -3.02 -1.61
C CYS A 375 2.92 -2.77 -0.53
N ASP A 376 2.50 -2.53 0.71
CA ASP A 376 3.38 -2.35 1.86
C ASP A 376 2.54 -2.46 3.14
N HIS A 377 2.92 -3.35 4.06
CA HIS A 377 2.25 -3.47 5.35
C HIS A 377 3.15 -4.17 6.38
N GLN A 378 2.98 -3.79 7.65
CA GLN A 378 3.67 -4.42 8.76
C GLN A 378 2.91 -4.29 10.08
N ILE A 379 2.90 -5.36 10.85
CA ILE A 379 2.56 -5.35 12.28
C ILE A 379 3.85 -5.62 13.07
N GLY A 380 4.18 -4.71 13.98
CA GLY A 380 5.44 -4.72 14.72
C GLY A 380 5.25 -5.00 16.20
N PHE A 381 6.35 -5.04 16.95
CA PHE A 381 6.37 -5.18 18.41
C PHE A 381 7.67 -4.55 18.95
N PRO A 382 7.71 -4.13 20.23
CA PRO A 382 8.94 -3.63 20.83
C PRO A 382 9.96 -4.77 20.96
N THR A 383 11.21 -4.48 20.64
CA THR A 383 12.34 -5.39 20.87
C THR A 383 13.20 -4.85 22.02
N GLU A 384 14.07 -5.68 22.58
CA GLU A 384 15.01 -5.25 23.64
C GLU A 384 15.86 -4.05 23.20
N ARG A 385 16.30 -4.03 21.93
CA ARG A 385 17.08 -2.93 21.35
C ARG A 385 16.22 -1.74 20.94
N TYR A 386 14.96 -1.97 20.56
CA TYR A 386 14.10 -0.97 19.95
C TYR A 386 12.70 -0.99 20.55
N PRO A 387 12.38 -0.09 21.50
CA PRO A 387 11.08 -0.08 22.18
C PRO A 387 9.92 0.46 21.31
N ARG A 388 10.21 0.95 20.10
CA ARG A 388 9.23 1.51 19.17
C ARG A 388 9.41 0.99 17.76
N SER A 389 8.31 0.54 17.16
CA SER A 389 8.13 0.36 15.72
C SER A 389 7.85 1.71 15.03
N ILE A 390 8.26 1.86 13.77
CA ILE A 390 7.89 3.01 12.90
C ILE A 390 6.36 3.19 12.81
N TRP A 391 5.62 2.11 13.04
CA TRP A 391 4.16 2.02 12.99
C TRP A 391 3.58 1.77 14.39
N PRO A 392 3.55 2.79 15.29
CA PRO A 392 3.16 2.59 16.68
C PRO A 392 1.72 2.10 16.84
N TYR A 393 0.82 2.48 15.93
CA TYR A 393 -0.58 2.03 15.90
C TYR A 393 -0.75 0.55 15.49
N HIS A 394 0.27 -0.04 14.87
CA HIS A 394 0.32 -1.46 14.52
C HIS A 394 1.26 -2.25 15.44
N GLN A 395 1.77 -1.62 16.51
CA GLN A 395 2.64 -2.29 17.46
C GLN A 395 1.80 -3.15 18.41
N ARG A 396 2.16 -4.43 18.52
CA ARG A 396 1.65 -5.38 19.52
C ARG A 396 2.56 -5.44 20.74
N ALA A 397 2.11 -6.09 21.81
CA ALA A 397 2.90 -6.21 23.03
C ALA A 397 4.19 -7.00 22.80
N ASP A 398 4.13 -8.05 21.98
CA ASP A 398 5.24 -8.96 21.73
C ASP A 398 5.20 -9.62 20.33
N ALA A 399 6.18 -10.50 20.09
CA ALA A 399 6.33 -11.22 18.83
C ALA A 399 5.17 -12.18 18.53
N ALA A 400 4.60 -12.83 19.55
CA ALA A 400 3.53 -13.80 19.37
C ALA A 400 2.22 -13.10 18.98
N GLU A 401 1.88 -12.00 19.65
CA GLU A 401 0.75 -11.18 19.26
C GLU A 401 0.91 -10.59 17.86
N ALA A 402 2.10 -10.07 17.52
CA ALA A 402 2.38 -9.53 16.18
C ALA A 402 2.30 -10.59 15.08
N ALA A 403 2.73 -11.81 15.38
CA ALA A 403 2.63 -12.96 14.47
C ALA A 403 1.18 -13.35 14.23
N ALA A 404 0.39 -13.56 15.28
CA ALA A 404 -1.03 -13.90 15.17
C ALA A 404 -1.82 -12.83 14.40
N ALA A 405 -1.56 -11.56 14.71
CA ALA A 405 -2.11 -10.40 14.04
C ALA A 405 -1.74 -10.35 12.54
N THR A 406 -0.47 -10.62 12.20
CA THR A 406 -0.02 -10.67 10.80
C THR A 406 -0.73 -11.77 10.02
N GLU A 407 -0.83 -12.97 10.60
CA GLU A 407 -1.51 -14.10 9.95
C GLU A 407 -2.99 -13.77 9.70
N GLN A 408 -3.69 -13.27 10.73
CA GLN A 408 -5.10 -12.90 10.62
C GLN A 408 -5.31 -11.81 9.57
N PHE A 409 -4.48 -10.77 9.56
CA PHE A 409 -4.56 -9.69 8.59
C PHE A 409 -4.46 -10.20 7.15
N VAL A 410 -3.46 -11.05 6.85
CA VAL A 410 -3.25 -11.57 5.50
C VAL A 410 -4.41 -12.46 5.07
N ARG A 411 -4.89 -13.35 5.95
CA ARG A 411 -6.08 -14.19 5.67
C ARG A 411 -7.30 -13.34 5.38
N ASP A 412 -7.53 -12.30 6.18
CA ASP A 412 -8.65 -11.38 6.02
C ASP A 412 -8.57 -10.56 4.73
N ALA A 413 -7.36 -10.16 4.33
CA ALA A 413 -7.14 -9.44 3.09
C ALA A 413 -7.56 -10.30 1.90
N PHE A 414 -7.09 -11.55 1.84
CA PHE A 414 -7.40 -12.45 0.73
C PHE A 414 -8.80 -13.07 0.79
N ALA A 415 -9.52 -12.97 1.93
CA ALA A 415 -10.95 -13.25 1.96
C ALA A 415 -11.75 -12.27 1.07
N ARG A 416 -11.19 -11.10 0.74
CA ARG A 416 -11.81 -10.12 -0.15
C ARG A 416 -11.52 -10.42 -1.63
N PRO A 417 -12.53 -10.41 -2.52
CA PRO A 417 -12.37 -10.73 -3.95
C PRO A 417 -11.56 -9.70 -4.74
N GLU A 418 -11.44 -8.47 -4.24
CA GLU A 418 -10.71 -7.39 -4.89
C GLU A 418 -9.21 -7.34 -4.55
N VAL A 419 -8.76 -8.03 -3.49
CA VAL A 419 -7.33 -8.04 -3.11
C VAL A 419 -6.60 -9.08 -3.96
N ILE A 420 -5.58 -8.62 -4.69
CA ILE A 420 -4.83 -9.44 -5.67
C ILE A 420 -3.40 -9.79 -5.23
N GLY A 421 -2.91 -9.19 -4.15
CA GLY A 421 -1.56 -9.44 -3.64
C GLY A 421 -1.26 -8.73 -2.33
N TYR A 422 -0.14 -9.13 -1.73
CA TYR A 422 0.36 -8.62 -0.45
C TYR A 422 1.90 -8.57 -0.45
N MET A 423 2.46 -7.41 -0.12
CA MET A 423 3.90 -7.21 0.11
C MET A 423 4.13 -6.82 1.56
N ARG A 424 4.90 -7.64 2.27
CA ARG A 424 5.30 -7.40 3.66
C ARG A 424 6.45 -6.40 3.72
N CYS A 425 6.34 -5.46 4.64
CA CYS A 425 7.42 -4.57 5.02
C CYS A 425 8.03 -5.02 6.35
N GLN A 426 9.30 -5.38 6.47
CA GLN A 426 10.32 -5.58 5.43
C GLN A 426 11.19 -6.81 5.75
N TYR A 427 12.16 -7.17 4.92
CA TYR A 427 12.95 -8.39 5.17
C TYR A 427 13.78 -8.36 6.47
N ILE A 428 14.53 -7.30 6.73
CA ILE A 428 15.46 -7.17 7.88
C ILE A 428 15.13 -5.99 8.79
N ASP A 429 15.41 -6.11 10.09
CA ASP A 429 15.32 -4.98 11.01
C ASP A 429 16.22 -3.82 10.55
N ARG A 430 15.63 -2.62 10.48
CA ARG A 430 16.39 -1.38 10.31
C ARG A 430 15.89 -0.29 11.21
N PHE A 431 16.82 0.30 11.94
CA PHE A 431 16.55 1.53 12.64
C PHE A 431 16.36 2.67 11.64
N THR A 432 15.57 3.65 12.01
CA THR A 432 15.42 4.87 11.23
C THR A 432 15.31 6.08 12.14
N THR A 433 15.97 7.16 11.75
CA THR A 433 15.83 8.47 12.41
C THR A 433 14.44 9.05 12.18
N PHE A 434 13.71 8.57 11.17
CA PHE A 434 12.31 8.87 11.00
C PHE A 434 11.50 8.24 12.15
N ARG A 435 10.92 9.08 13.02
CA ARG A 435 10.24 8.70 14.27
C ARG A 435 11.12 8.01 15.33
N ASP A 436 12.43 7.89 15.10
CA ASP A 436 13.38 7.31 16.04
C ASP A 436 12.93 5.91 16.50
N ALA A 437 12.77 5.01 15.51
CA ALA A 437 12.07 3.74 15.65
C ALA A 437 12.66 2.64 14.74
N VAL A 438 12.30 1.37 14.99
CA VAL A 438 12.69 0.23 14.14
C VAL A 438 11.62 -0.12 13.12
N LYS A 439 12.05 -0.29 11.87
CA LYS A 439 11.31 -0.95 10.81
C LYS A 439 11.62 -2.43 10.87
N LEU A 440 10.74 -3.17 11.52
CA LEU A 440 11.02 -4.54 11.97
C LEU A 440 10.96 -5.56 10.82
N GLY A 441 11.94 -6.47 10.79
CA GLY A 441 12.17 -7.47 9.76
C GLY A 441 11.42 -8.78 9.98
N LEU A 442 11.47 -9.68 8.99
CA LEU A 442 11.32 -11.12 9.23
C LEU A 442 12.58 -11.71 9.86
N ILE A 443 13.73 -11.11 9.57
CA ILE A 443 15.01 -11.43 10.19
C ILE A 443 15.49 -10.27 11.06
N ARG A 444 16.27 -10.59 12.08
CA ARG A 444 17.01 -9.62 12.91
C ARG A 444 18.16 -9.02 12.12
N ASP A 445 18.73 -7.94 12.63
CA ASP A 445 19.88 -7.26 12.04
C ASP A 445 21.17 -8.11 12.00
N ASP A 446 21.24 -9.16 12.82
CA ASP A 446 22.29 -10.20 12.79
C ASP A 446 22.08 -11.29 11.71
N GLY A 447 20.94 -11.28 11.02
CA GLY A 447 20.60 -12.27 9.99
C GLY A 447 19.76 -13.45 10.46
N SER A 448 19.46 -13.57 11.76
CA SER A 448 18.67 -14.66 12.31
C SER A 448 17.16 -14.47 12.07
N PRO A 449 16.41 -15.52 11.66
CA PRO A 449 14.96 -15.43 11.51
C PRO A 449 14.22 -15.19 12.83
N ARG A 450 13.15 -14.40 12.77
CA ARG A 450 12.14 -14.27 13.84
C ARG A 450 11.09 -15.35 13.64
N GLU A 451 11.32 -16.53 14.24
CA GLU A 451 10.54 -17.74 14.00
C GLU A 451 9.02 -17.56 14.16
N GLU A 452 8.57 -16.71 15.08
CA GLU A 452 7.15 -16.42 15.29
C GLU A 452 6.55 -15.73 14.06
N LEU A 453 7.20 -14.66 13.57
CA LEU A 453 6.73 -13.92 12.39
C LEU A 453 6.88 -14.72 11.10
N VAL A 454 7.96 -15.49 10.99
CA VAL A 454 8.20 -16.40 9.87
C VAL A 454 7.15 -17.50 9.86
N GLY A 455 6.86 -18.12 11.00
CA GLY A 455 5.83 -19.14 11.16
C GLY A 455 4.44 -18.63 10.77
N ALA A 456 4.06 -17.45 11.27
CA ALA A 456 2.80 -16.82 10.89
C ALA A 456 2.72 -16.48 9.40
N SER A 457 3.80 -15.97 8.81
CA SER A 457 3.85 -15.69 7.37
C SER A 457 3.71 -16.96 6.55
N ARG A 458 4.41 -18.03 6.94
CA ARG A 458 4.32 -19.37 6.31
C ARG A 458 2.89 -19.90 6.36
N ALA A 459 2.25 -19.87 7.53
CA ALA A 459 0.88 -20.34 7.73
C ALA A 459 -0.14 -19.53 6.91
N ALA A 460 -0.02 -18.21 6.91
CA ALA A 460 -0.88 -17.32 6.14
C ALA A 460 -0.72 -17.55 4.64
N ASN A 461 0.52 -17.59 4.13
CA ASN A 461 0.81 -17.78 2.71
C ASN A 461 0.29 -19.12 2.19
N ALA A 462 0.48 -20.20 2.96
CA ALA A 462 -0.05 -21.52 2.61
C ALA A 462 -1.57 -21.50 2.48
N ALA A 463 -2.26 -20.94 3.47
CA ALA A 463 -3.72 -20.89 3.46
C ALA A 463 -4.29 -19.97 2.38
N VAL A 464 -3.63 -18.86 2.06
CA VAL A 464 -4.01 -17.99 0.95
C VAL A 464 -3.90 -18.75 -0.37
N LYS A 465 -2.77 -19.43 -0.60
CA LYS A 465 -2.56 -20.20 -1.83
C LYS A 465 -3.60 -21.31 -1.98
N GLU A 466 -3.85 -22.08 -0.92
CA GLU A 466 -4.86 -23.14 -0.90
C GLU A 466 -6.27 -22.59 -1.18
N THR A 467 -6.69 -21.58 -0.42
CA THR A 467 -8.04 -20.99 -0.55
C THR A 467 -8.29 -20.43 -1.93
N LEU A 468 -7.31 -19.68 -2.46
CA LEU A 468 -7.44 -19.05 -3.76
C LEU A 468 -7.39 -20.09 -4.90
N HIS A 469 -6.53 -21.09 -4.81
CA HIS A 469 -6.48 -22.20 -5.76
C HIS A 469 -7.82 -22.95 -5.81
N MET A 470 -8.40 -23.29 -4.67
CA MET A 470 -9.73 -23.92 -4.60
C MET A 470 -10.83 -23.04 -5.21
N GLN A 471 -10.81 -21.73 -4.93
CA GLN A 471 -11.80 -20.79 -5.48
C GLN A 471 -11.72 -20.67 -7.01
N LEU A 472 -10.51 -20.77 -7.59
CA LEU A 472 -10.29 -20.58 -9.02
C LEU A 472 -10.42 -21.88 -9.86
N THR A 473 -10.31 -23.04 -9.21
CA THR A 473 -10.50 -24.37 -9.82
C THR A 473 -11.92 -24.92 -9.67
N SER A 474 -12.69 -24.43 -8.69
CA SER A 474 -14.08 -24.83 -8.51
C SER A 474 -14.95 -24.43 -9.71
N PRO A 475 -15.87 -25.30 -10.18
CA PRO A 475 -16.84 -24.94 -11.20
C PRO A 475 -17.64 -23.72 -10.74
N SER A 476 -17.88 -22.77 -11.64
CA SER A 476 -18.82 -21.68 -11.36
C SER A 476 -20.19 -22.30 -11.07
N LYS A 477 -20.73 -22.04 -9.88
CA LYS A 477 -22.09 -22.44 -9.50
C LYS A 477 -23.13 -21.66 -10.28
#